data_AF-A0A3D2B850-F1
#
_entry.id   AF-A0A3D2B850-F1
#
_cell.length_a   1.000
_cell.length_b   1.000
_cell.length_c   1.000
_cell.angle_alpha   90.00
_cell.angle_beta   90.00
_cell.angle_gamma   90.00
#
_symmetry.space_group_name_H-M   'P 1'
#
loop_
_entity.id
_entity.type
_entity.pdbx_description
1 polymer ?
#
loop_
_entity_poly.entity_id
_entity_poly.type
_entity_poly.pdbx_seq_one_letter_code
_entity_poly.pdbx_strand_id
1 'polypeptide(L)'
;MVVAGGLCIALSFAFGIEAFKEPGTLAAALMQIGGGSAFALMVPVLAGYIAFSIADRPGLTPGLIGGMLAVSTGSGFIGGIIAGFLAGYMAKLISSKLKLPQSMEALKPILIIPLISSLVVGLAMIYLIGKPVAGILEGLT
;
A
#
# COMPACT_ATOMS: atom_id res chain seq x y z
N MET A 1 0.01 -12.88 -4.27
CA MET A 1 1.19 -12.02 -4.49
C MET A 1 2.46 -12.73 -4.08
N VAL A 2 2.58 -13.16 -2.82
CA VAL A 2 3.78 -13.87 -2.32
C VAL A 2 4.11 -15.13 -3.12
N VAL A 3 3.13 -16.03 -3.33
CA VAL A 3 3.36 -17.31 -4.04
C VAL A 3 3.80 -17.06 -5.48
N ALA A 4 3.00 -16.34 -6.27
CA ALA A 4 3.33 -16.04 -7.66
C ALA A 4 4.65 -15.26 -7.80
N GLY A 5 4.87 -14.24 -6.95
CA GLY A 5 6.08 -13.44 -6.97
C GLY A 5 7.32 -14.26 -6.62
N GLY A 6 7.23 -15.11 -5.58
CA GLY A 6 8.34 -15.94 -5.12
C GLY A 6 8.72 -16.99 -6.17
N LEU A 7 7.72 -17.59 -6.82
CA LEU A 7 7.96 -18.53 -7.92
C LEU A 7 8.60 -17.85 -9.13
N CYS A 8 8.17 -16.64 -9.51
CA CYS A 8 8.82 -15.88 -10.59
C CYS A 8 10.29 -15.54 -10.26
N ILE A 9 10.59 -15.15 -9.01
CA ILE A 9 11.97 -14.91 -8.56
C ILE A 9 12.79 -16.20 -8.61
N ALA A 10 12.25 -17.32 -8.12
CA ALA A 10 12.93 -18.61 -8.15
C ALA A 10 13.23 -19.06 -9.59
N LEU A 11 12.28 -18.87 -10.52
CA LEU A 11 12.48 -19.14 -11.94
C LEU A 11 13.53 -18.22 -12.55
N SER A 12 13.59 -16.95 -12.15
CA SER A 12 14.66 -16.02 -12.57
C SER A 12 16.04 -16.56 -12.18
N PHE A 13 16.20 -17.03 -10.94
CA PHE A 13 17.46 -17.60 -10.46
C PHE A 13 17.83 -18.94 -11.10
N ALA A 14 16.87 -19.67 -11.66
CA ALA A 14 17.17 -20.90 -12.41
C ALA A 14 18.02 -20.64 -13.67
N PHE A 15 17.98 -19.42 -14.23
CA PHE A 15 18.84 -19.01 -15.35
C PHE A 15 20.22 -18.52 -14.89
N GLY A 16 20.48 -18.49 -13.57
CA GLY A 16 21.69 -17.96 -12.95
C GLY A 16 21.35 -16.87 -11.93
N ILE A 17 22.03 -16.86 -10.79
CA ILE A 17 21.75 -15.93 -9.68
C ILE A 17 21.92 -14.45 -10.06
N GLU A 18 22.69 -14.14 -11.10
CA GLU A 18 22.89 -12.77 -11.61
C GLU A 18 22.30 -12.55 -13.00
N ALA A 19 21.68 -13.56 -13.63
CA ALA A 19 21.17 -13.48 -15.00
C ALA A 19 20.09 -12.39 -15.16
N PHE A 20 19.40 -12.04 -14.06
CA PHE A 20 18.43 -10.96 -14.04
C PHE A 20 19.03 -9.56 -14.24
N LYS A 21 20.36 -9.40 -14.08
CA LYS A 21 21.04 -8.11 -14.27
C LYS A 21 21.16 -7.73 -15.74
N GLU A 22 21.06 -8.68 -16.66
CA GLU A 22 21.12 -8.42 -18.10
C GLU A 22 19.74 -7.96 -18.61
N PRO A 23 19.57 -6.68 -18.98
CA PRO A 23 18.28 -6.12 -19.37
C PRO A 23 17.74 -6.79 -20.64
N GLY A 24 16.44 -7.03 -20.69
CA GLY A 24 15.77 -7.63 -21.86
C GLY A 24 15.76 -9.15 -21.89
N THR A 25 16.45 -9.82 -20.96
CA THR A 25 16.39 -11.28 -20.80
C THR A 25 15.11 -11.75 -20.12
N LEU A 26 14.76 -13.03 -20.31
CA LEU A 26 13.65 -13.66 -19.58
C LEU A 26 13.89 -13.65 -18.07
N ALA A 27 15.12 -13.84 -17.62
CA ALA A 27 15.49 -13.78 -16.21
C ALA A 27 15.20 -12.40 -15.61
N ALA A 28 15.55 -11.32 -16.32
CA ALA A 28 15.23 -9.95 -15.91
C ALA A 28 13.72 -9.70 -15.87
N ALA A 29 12.97 -10.18 -16.87
CA ALA A 29 11.51 -10.06 -16.90
C ALA A 29 10.84 -10.80 -15.72
N LEU A 30 11.29 -12.02 -15.42
CA LEU A 30 10.79 -12.80 -14.28
C LEU A 30 11.09 -12.11 -12.93
N MET A 31 12.28 -11.53 -12.78
CA MET A 31 12.64 -10.75 -11.59
C MET A 31 11.79 -9.49 -11.46
N GLN A 32 11.51 -8.79 -12.57
CA GLN A 32 10.66 -7.61 -12.57
C GLN A 32 9.22 -7.93 -12.19
N ILE A 33 8.66 -9.04 -12.67
CA ILE A 33 7.32 -9.50 -12.31
C ILE A 33 7.27 -9.86 -10.83
N GLY A 34 8.22 -10.67 -10.35
CA GLY A 34 8.21 -11.18 -9.00
C GLY A 34 8.64 -10.14 -7.96
N GLY A 35 9.92 -9.75 -8.02
CA GLY A 35 10.51 -8.82 -7.05
C GLY A 35 10.07 -7.38 -7.25
N GLY A 36 10.15 -6.90 -8.50
CA GLY A 36 9.86 -5.49 -8.81
C GLY A 36 8.39 -5.09 -8.68
N SER A 37 7.46 -6.03 -8.90
CA SER A 37 6.02 -5.73 -8.99
C SER A 37 5.21 -6.46 -7.93
N ALA A 38 5.21 -7.81 -7.94
CA ALA A 38 4.34 -8.60 -7.06
C ALA A 38 4.67 -8.42 -5.58
N PHE A 39 5.95 -8.36 -5.22
CA PHE A 39 6.38 -8.07 -3.84
C PHE A 39 6.14 -6.62 -3.44
N ALA A 40 6.34 -5.66 -4.35
CA ALA A 40 6.08 -4.25 -4.10
C ALA A 40 4.60 -3.98 -3.72
N LEU A 41 3.66 -4.73 -4.28
CA LEU A 41 2.23 -4.62 -3.99
C LEU A 41 1.78 -5.28 -2.68
N MET A 42 2.63 -6.08 -2.03
CA MET A 42 2.23 -6.86 -0.85
C MET A 42 1.73 -5.98 0.30
N VAL A 43 2.51 -4.98 0.71
CA VAL A 43 2.17 -4.05 1.81
C VAL A 43 1.01 -3.12 1.43
N PRO A 44 0.99 -2.49 0.24
CA PRO A 44 -0.15 -1.72 -0.24
C PRO A 44 -1.46 -2.48 -0.18
N VAL A 45 -1.47 -3.71 -0.71
CA VAL A 45 -2.71 -4.49 -0.81
C VAL A 45 -3.18 -4.92 0.57
N LEU A 46 -2.27 -5.34 1.46
CA LEU A 46 -2.60 -5.58 2.86
C LEU A 46 -3.28 -4.34 3.48
N ALA A 47 -2.65 -3.17 3.39
CA ALA A 47 -3.17 -1.92 3.95
C ALA A 47 -4.53 -1.55 3.35
N GLY A 48 -4.67 -1.70 2.03
CA GLY A 48 -5.93 -1.50 1.30
C GLY A 48 -7.05 -2.39 1.81
N TYR A 49 -6.80 -3.68 2.01
CA TYR A 49 -7.82 -4.61 2.51
C TYR A 49 -8.12 -4.47 4.01
N ILE A 50 -7.15 -4.02 4.82
CA ILE A 50 -7.42 -3.59 6.21
C ILE A 50 -8.35 -2.37 6.20
N ALA A 51 -8.09 -1.38 5.35
CA ALA A 51 -8.96 -0.22 5.25
C ALA A 51 -10.36 -0.57 4.71
N PHE A 52 -10.41 -1.48 3.73
CA PHE A 52 -11.65 -2.01 3.15
C PHE A 52 -12.50 -2.73 4.19
N SER A 53 -11.92 -3.53 5.08
CA SER A 53 -12.69 -4.24 6.11
C SER A 53 -13.35 -3.30 7.14
N ILE A 54 -12.92 -2.03 7.22
CA ILE A 54 -13.44 -1.03 8.15
C ILE A 54 -14.48 -0.10 7.48
N ALA A 55 -14.23 0.29 6.23
CA ALA A 55 -14.98 1.35 5.54
C ALA A 55 -15.44 0.98 4.13
N ASP A 56 -15.42 -0.31 3.76
CA ASP A 56 -15.77 -0.83 2.44
C ASP A 56 -14.93 -0.20 1.31
N ARG A 57 -15.51 -0.13 0.10
CA ARG A 57 -14.86 0.40 -1.11
C ARG A 57 -14.22 1.79 -0.92
N PRO A 58 -14.85 2.76 -0.23
CA PRO A 58 -14.24 4.07 0.00
C PRO A 58 -12.89 4.04 0.75
N GLY A 59 -12.66 3.03 1.59
CA GLY A 59 -11.41 2.87 2.33
C GLY A 59 -10.25 2.31 1.49
N LEU A 60 -10.53 1.71 0.33
CA LEU A 60 -9.53 0.98 -0.44
C LEU A 60 -8.40 1.88 -0.96
N THR A 61 -8.76 2.97 -1.65
CA THR A 61 -7.79 3.95 -2.21
C THR A 61 -6.85 4.54 -1.15
N PRO A 62 -7.33 5.12 -0.03
CA PRO A 62 -6.43 5.67 0.98
C PRO A 62 -5.57 4.60 1.64
N GLY A 63 -6.09 3.37 1.80
CA GLY A 63 -5.31 2.25 2.34
C GLY A 63 -4.17 1.83 1.41
N LEU A 64 -4.42 1.72 0.09
CA LEU A 64 -3.40 1.40 -0.91
C LEU A 64 -2.31 2.48 -0.96
N ILE A 65 -2.69 3.77 -0.98
CA ILE A 65 -1.75 4.90 -0.98
C ILE A 65 -0.92 4.91 0.30
N GLY A 66 -1.55 4.76 1.46
CA GLY A 66 -0.86 4.69 2.75
C GLY A 66 0.12 3.52 2.82
N GLY A 67 -0.26 2.35 2.31
CA GLY A 67 0.62 1.18 2.26
C GLY A 67 1.79 1.32 1.28
N MET A 68 1.59 1.97 0.12
CA MET A 68 2.71 2.33 -0.78
C MET A 68 3.67 3.31 -0.09
N LEU A 69 3.14 4.30 0.62
CA LEU A 69 3.95 5.25 1.38
C LEU A 69 4.75 4.55 2.48
N ALA A 70 4.17 3.54 3.13
CA ALA A 70 4.87 2.76 4.14
C ALA A 70 6.12 2.06 3.58
N VAL A 71 6.02 1.50 2.37
CA VAL A 71 7.17 0.89 1.65
C VAL A 71 8.18 1.97 1.28
N SER A 72 7.76 3.06 0.66
CA SER A 72 8.66 4.11 0.17
C SER A 72 9.38 4.89 1.28
N THR A 73 8.80 4.95 2.48
CA THR A 73 9.39 5.64 3.65
C THR A 73 10.24 4.70 4.53
N GLY A 74 10.35 3.42 4.18
CA GLY A 74 11.13 2.43 4.95
C GLY A 74 10.41 1.86 6.18
N SER A 75 9.19 2.30 6.49
CA SER A 75 8.38 1.75 7.60
C SER A 75 7.82 0.35 7.32
N GLY A 76 7.88 -0.10 6.06
CA GLY A 76 7.64 -1.49 5.65
C GLY A 76 6.28 -2.03 6.06
N PHE A 77 6.24 -3.29 6.47
CA PHE A 77 5.00 -4.00 6.81
C PHE A 77 4.27 -3.38 8.02
N ILE A 78 5.01 -2.96 9.05
CA ILE A 78 4.43 -2.33 10.26
C ILE A 78 3.76 -1.01 9.89
N GLY A 79 4.46 -0.16 9.13
CA GLY A 79 3.87 1.07 8.61
C GLY A 79 2.63 0.81 7.75
N GLY A 80 2.61 -0.28 6.97
CA GLY A 80 1.45 -0.67 6.17
C GLY A 80 0.23 -1.03 7.01
N ILE A 81 0.41 -1.76 8.12
CA ILE A 81 -0.68 -2.07 9.06
C ILE A 81 -1.25 -0.77 9.65
N ILE A 82 -0.37 0.11 10.15
CA ILE A 82 -0.76 1.40 10.73
C ILE A 82 -1.52 2.24 9.70
N ALA A 83 -1.00 2.34 8.48
CA ALA A 83 -1.61 3.07 7.39
C ALA A 83 -2.99 2.49 7.00
N GLY A 84 -3.13 1.17 6.96
CA GLY A 84 -4.40 0.50 6.67
C GLY A 84 -5.49 0.82 7.70
N PHE A 85 -5.17 0.74 9.00
CA PHE A 85 -6.11 1.12 10.05
C PHE A 85 -6.44 2.61 10.01
N LEU A 86 -5.43 3.48 9.88
CA LEU A 86 -5.63 4.93 9.79
C LEU A 86 -6.55 5.28 8.62
N ALA A 87 -6.30 4.71 7.44
CA ALA A 87 -7.11 4.93 6.24
C ALA A 87 -8.55 4.43 6.39
N GLY A 88 -8.74 3.24 6.97
CA GLY A 88 -10.07 2.67 7.21
C GLY A 88 -10.88 3.53 8.17
N TYR A 89 -10.31 3.89 9.33
CA TYR A 89 -11.01 4.74 10.30
C TYR A 89 -11.25 6.16 9.79
N MET A 90 -10.30 6.74 9.04
CA MET A 90 -10.48 8.06 8.44
C MET A 90 -11.61 8.04 7.40
N ALA A 91 -11.63 7.03 6.52
CA ALA A 91 -12.70 6.87 5.55
C ALA A 91 -14.07 6.67 6.22
N LYS A 92 -14.15 5.86 7.28
CA LYS A 92 -15.37 5.66 8.09
C LYS A 92 -15.81 6.93 8.79
N LEU A 93 -14.88 7.73 9.31
CA LEU A 93 -15.17 8.99 9.98
C LEU A 93 -15.80 9.99 8.99
N ILE A 94 -15.20 10.15 7.80
CA ILE A 94 -15.75 11.03 6.77
C ILE A 94 -17.12 10.52 6.33
N SER A 95 -17.28 9.21 6.13
CA SER A 95 -18.55 8.60 5.73
C SER A 95 -19.67 8.85 6.75
N SER A 96 -19.38 8.74 8.04
CA SER A 96 -20.37 8.87 9.11
C SER A 96 -20.66 10.31 9.52
N LYS A 97 -19.67 11.21 9.48
CA LYS A 97 -19.81 12.58 10.00
C LYS A 97 -20.10 13.63 8.93
N LEU A 98 -19.70 13.41 7.67
CA LEU A 98 -19.93 14.37 6.60
C LEU A 98 -21.33 14.19 6.01
N LYS A 99 -22.25 15.10 6.31
CA LYS A 99 -23.58 15.14 5.70
C LYS A 99 -23.54 16.02 4.45
N LEU A 100 -23.98 15.48 3.32
CA LEU A 100 -24.04 16.21 2.06
C LEU A 100 -25.49 16.31 1.57
N PRO A 101 -25.83 17.32 0.76
CA PRO A 101 -27.13 17.38 0.11
C PRO A 101 -27.30 16.19 -0.84
N GLN A 102 -28.55 15.77 -1.09
CA GLN A 102 -28.89 14.58 -1.88
C GLN A 102 -28.24 14.55 -3.28
N SER A 103 -27.99 15.73 -3.88
CA SER A 103 -27.30 15.86 -5.17
C SER A 103 -25.83 15.45 -5.14
N MET A 104 -25.18 15.41 -3.97
CA MET A 104 -23.75 15.12 -3.80
C MET A 104 -23.46 13.80 -3.06
N GLU A 105 -24.49 13.07 -2.61
CA GLU A 105 -24.29 11.80 -1.89
C GLU A 105 -23.52 10.75 -2.72
N ALA A 106 -23.72 10.71 -4.04
CA ALA A 106 -22.96 9.83 -4.94
C ALA A 106 -21.46 10.21 -5.03
N LEU A 107 -21.14 11.50 -4.91
CA LEU A 107 -19.76 12.01 -4.99
C LEU A 107 -18.95 11.64 -3.74
N LYS A 108 -19.64 11.39 -2.62
CA LYS A 108 -19.05 11.13 -1.31
C LYS A 108 -18.13 9.90 -1.30
N PRO A 109 -18.58 8.68 -1.67
CA PRO A 109 -17.72 7.50 -1.70
C PRO A 109 -16.76 7.46 -2.90
N ILE A 110 -17.08 8.16 -3.99
CA ILE A 110 -16.31 8.10 -5.24
C ILE A 110 -15.12 9.06 -5.21
N LEU A 111 -15.32 10.29 -4.70
CA LEU A 111 -14.33 11.36 -4.78
C LEU A 111 -13.94 11.86 -3.40
N ILE A 112 -14.91 12.25 -2.57
CA ILE A 112 -14.62 13.02 -1.35
C ILE A 112 -13.88 12.17 -0.31
N ILE A 113 -14.40 10.97 -0.01
CA ILE A 113 -13.76 10.05 0.94
C ILE A 113 -12.38 9.63 0.43
N PRO A 114 -12.21 9.12 -0.81
CA PRO A 114 -10.89 8.77 -1.31
C PRO A 114 -9.90 9.93 -1.29
N LEU A 115 -10.30 11.13 -1.71
CA LEU A 115 -9.40 12.29 -1.78
C LEU A 115 -8.96 12.76 -0.39
N ILE A 116 -9.92 13.05 0.49
CA ILE A 116 -9.62 13.61 1.81
C ILE A 116 -8.90 12.57 2.68
N SER A 117 -9.38 11.32 2.68
CA SER A 117 -8.74 10.26 3.46
C SER A 117 -7.31 10.02 2.98
N SER A 118 -7.07 9.99 1.67
CA SER A 118 -5.71 9.77 1.13
C SER A 118 -4.77 10.93 1.46
N LEU A 119 -5.27 12.16 1.42
CA LEU A 119 -4.48 13.33 1.79
C LEU A 119 -4.08 13.27 3.27
N VAL A 120 -5.04 13.00 4.16
CA VAL A 120 -4.78 12.93 5.61
C VAL A 120 -3.83 11.78 5.94
N VAL A 121 -4.09 10.58 5.42
CA VAL A 121 -3.23 9.40 5.62
C VAL A 121 -1.85 9.65 5.05
N GLY A 122 -1.77 10.21 3.84
CA GLY A 122 -0.50 10.47 3.17
C GLY A 122 0.36 11.48 3.93
N LEU A 123 -0.22 12.60 4.35
CA LEU A 123 0.47 13.59 5.17
C LEU A 123 0.91 13.03 6.53
N ALA A 124 0.05 12.25 7.18
CA ALA A 124 0.40 11.57 8.43
C ALA A 124 1.57 10.59 8.24
N MET A 125 1.56 9.81 7.16
CA MET A 125 2.66 8.88 6.85
C MET A 125 3.97 9.61 6.53
N ILE A 126 3.93 10.72 5.80
CA ILE A 126 5.13 11.46 5.42
C ILE A 126 5.75 12.20 6.61
N TYR A 127 4.92 12.88 7.41
CA TYR A 127 5.41 13.82 8.42
C TYR A 127 5.47 13.26 9.83
N LEU A 128 4.57 12.34 10.19
CA LEU A 128 4.39 11.90 11.58
C LEU A 128 4.76 10.43 11.81
N ILE A 129 4.45 9.54 10.88
CA ILE A 129 4.48 8.09 11.13
C ILE A 129 5.67 7.41 10.45
N GLY A 130 5.94 7.71 9.17
CA GLY A 130 6.88 6.96 8.36
C GLY A 130 8.29 6.92 8.94
N LYS A 131 8.87 8.09 9.25
CA LYS A 131 10.24 8.18 9.80
C LYS A 131 10.39 7.53 11.19
N PRO A 132 9.51 7.80 12.18
CA PRO A 132 9.63 7.14 13.48
C PRO A 132 9.47 5.61 13.41
N VAL A 133 8.52 5.13 12.61
CA VAL A 133 8.29 3.68 12.45
C VAL A 133 9.46 3.01 11.72
N ALA A 134 10.03 3.67 10.71
CA ALA A 134 11.24 3.19 10.04
C ALA A 134 12.42 3.07 11.01
N GLY A 135 12.64 4.08 11.87
CA GLY A 135 13.70 4.04 12.88
C GLY A 135 13.51 2.94 13.92
N ILE A 136 12.27 2.64 14.32
CA ILE A 136 11.98 1.49 15.19
C ILE A 136 12.30 0.18 14.47
N LEU A 137 11.91 0.05 13.20
CA LEU A 137 12.16 -1.15 12.42
C LEU A 137 13.66 -1.41 12.24
N GLU A 138 14.42 -0.37 11.92
CA GLU A 138 15.88 -0.43 11.80
C GLU A 138 16.55 -0.81 13.12
N GLY A 139 16.03 -0.35 14.26
CA GLY A 139 16.54 -0.77 15.58
C GLY A 139 16.27 -2.24 15.95
N LEU A 140 15.39 -2.94 15.20
CA LEU A 140 15.04 -4.35 15.43
C LEU A 140 15.79 -5.32 14.48
N THR A 141 16.45 -4.81 13.44
CA THR A 141 17.17 -5.59 12.41
C THR A 141 18.66 -5.30 12.44
#